data_AF-A0A920BGR0-F1
#
_entry.id   AF-A0A920BGR0-F1
#
_cell.length_a   1.000
_cell.length_b   1.000
_cell.length_c   1.000
_cell.angle_alpha   90.00
_cell.angle_beta   90.00
_cell.angle_gamma   90.00
#
_symmetry.space_group_name_H-M   'P 1'
#
loop_
_entity.id
_entity.type
_entity.pdbx_description
1 polymer ?
#
loop_
_entity_poly.entity_id
_entity_poly.type
_entity_poly.pdbx_seq_one_letter_code
_entity_poly.pdbx_strand_id
1 'polypeptide(L)'
;MKPSKISKEVKLPGFRQGKAPRKVLEAKFGKEYARSEALNDIVGEVYFQAINEHELDVIAQPQLELIAGQESGAATFEATVEVRPTIEYKDIKT
;
A
#
# COMPACT_ATOMS: atom_id res chain seq x y z
N MET A 1 11.24 15.14 3.57
CA MET A 1 9.84 15.42 4.00
C MET A 1 9.38 16.75 3.40
N LYS A 2 8.43 16.74 2.42
CA LYS A 2 7.90 17.97 1.80
C LYS A 2 6.52 18.31 2.41
N PRO A 3 6.44 19.14 3.46
CA PRO A 3 5.20 19.40 4.21
C PRO A 3 4.13 20.19 3.43
N SER A 4 4.41 20.63 2.20
CA SER A 4 3.45 21.37 1.38
C SER A 4 2.39 20.48 0.71
N LYS A 5 2.60 19.16 0.64
CA LYS A 5 1.60 18.23 0.09
C LYS A 5 0.48 17.96 1.11
N ILE A 6 0.86 17.64 2.35
CA ILE A 6 -0.04 17.36 3.48
C ILE A 6 -1.06 18.50 3.71
N SER A 7 -0.61 19.76 3.64
CA SER A 7 -1.50 20.90 3.87
C SER A 7 -2.60 21.06 2.81
N LYS A 8 -2.40 20.54 1.59
CA LYS A 8 -3.39 20.60 0.50
C LYS A 8 -4.41 19.48 0.58
N GLU A 9 -3.98 18.29 1.00
CA GLU A 9 -4.80 17.07 1.03
C GLU A 9 -5.63 16.94 2.31
N VAL A 10 -5.16 17.50 3.44
CA VAL A 10 -5.79 17.26 4.75
C VAL A 10 -6.69 18.42 5.19
N LYS A 11 -7.95 18.10 5.55
CA LYS A 11 -8.88 19.02 6.22
C LYS A 11 -8.62 18.99 7.73
N LEU A 12 -8.06 20.06 8.28
CA LEU A 12 -7.90 20.23 9.72
C LEU A 12 -9.04 21.11 10.28
N PRO A 13 -9.86 20.62 11.24
CA PRO A 13 -10.92 21.43 11.83
C PRO A 13 -10.33 22.70 12.49
N GLY A 14 -10.95 23.85 12.22
CA GLY A 14 -10.48 25.16 12.70
C GLY A 14 -9.52 25.90 11.76
N PHE A 15 -9.02 25.27 10.69
CA PHE A 15 -8.16 25.92 9.70
C PHE A 15 -8.72 25.78 8.29
N ARG A 16 -8.67 26.88 7.52
CA ARG A 16 -8.96 26.83 6.08
C ARG A 16 -7.96 25.87 5.41
N GLN A 17 -8.46 25.01 4.52
CA GLN A 17 -7.66 24.06 3.76
C GLN A 17 -6.44 24.77 3.13
N GLY A 18 -5.25 24.17 3.26
CA GLY A 18 -3.99 24.76 2.78
C GLY A 18 -3.39 25.86 3.67
N LYS A 19 -4.06 26.28 4.76
CA LYS A 19 -3.62 27.39 5.63
C LYS A 19 -3.39 26.98 7.09
N ALA A 20 -3.36 25.68 7.39
CA ALA A 20 -3.00 25.20 8.72
C ALA A 20 -1.49 25.44 9.01
N PRO A 21 -1.12 25.89 10.23
CA PRO A 21 0.26 26.06 10.64
C PRO A 21 1.04 24.74 10.59
N ARG A 22 2.30 24.81 10.12
CA ARG A 22 3.18 23.64 9.94
C ARG A 22 3.28 22.75 11.19
N LYS A 23 3.51 23.36 12.35
CA LYS A 23 3.64 22.66 13.64
C LYS A 23 2.41 21.82 13.99
N VAL A 24 1.22 22.26 13.61
CA VAL A 24 -0.04 21.56 13.93
C VAL A 24 -0.26 20.39 12.98
N LEU A 25 0.05 20.57 11.69
CA LEU A 25 0.00 19.50 10.70
C LEU A 25 1.00 18.38 11.03
N GLU A 26 2.22 18.72 11.41
CA GLU A 26 3.25 17.75 11.79
C GLU A 26 2.89 17.00 13.07
N ALA A 27 2.32 17.69 14.07
CA ALA A 27 1.92 17.06 15.33
C ALA A 27 0.76 16.07 15.17
N LYS A 28 -0.19 16.33 14.27
CA LYS A 28 -1.35 15.48 14.02
C LYS A 28 -1.08 14.41 12.96
N PHE A 29 -0.57 14.81 11.81
CA PHE A 29 -0.48 13.94 10.62
C PHE A 29 0.95 13.56 10.27
N GLY A 30 1.97 14.16 10.89
CA GLY A 30 3.36 13.89 10.54
C GLY A 30 3.76 12.44 10.75
N LYS A 31 3.29 11.80 11.83
CA LYS A 31 3.56 10.38 12.11
C LYS A 31 2.74 9.43 11.25
N GLU A 32 1.43 9.64 11.15
CA GLU A 32 0.53 8.80 10.36
C GLU A 32 0.83 8.87 8.87
N TYR A 33 1.08 10.07 8.34
CA TYR A 33 1.39 10.25 6.91
C TYR A 33 2.75 9.64 6.56
N ALA A 34 3.79 9.89 7.36
CA ALA A 34 5.10 9.28 7.13
C ALA A 34 5.04 7.76 7.18
N ARG A 35 4.22 7.21 8.08
CA ARG A 35 3.98 5.77 8.18
C ARG A 35 3.23 5.25 6.96
N SER A 36 2.15 5.91 6.53
CA SER A 36 1.39 5.50 5.36
C SER A 36 2.22 5.57 4.07
N GLU A 37 3.09 6.58 3.93
CA GLU A 37 4.03 6.69 2.80
C GLU A 37 5.05 5.53 2.85
N ALA A 38 5.65 5.26 4.01
CA ALA A 38 6.56 4.13 4.19
C ALA A 38 5.87 2.76 3.93
N LEU A 39 4.62 2.59 4.35
CA LEU A 39 3.85 1.37 4.09
C LEU A 39 3.57 1.20 2.60
N ASN A 40 3.18 2.26 1.88
CA ASN A 40 2.96 2.17 0.43
C ASN A 40 4.24 1.80 -0.32
N ASP A 41 5.39 2.36 0.07
CA ASP A 41 6.67 2.03 -0.54
C ASP A 41 7.05 0.56 -0.29
N ILE A 42 6.88 0.08 0.95
CA ILE A 42 7.24 -1.30 1.34
C ILE A 42 6.27 -2.33 0.75
N VAL A 43 4.97 -2.03 0.68
CA VAL A 43 3.96 -2.98 0.15
C VAL A 43 4.30 -3.38 -1.29
N GLY A 44 4.71 -2.43 -2.13
CA GLY A 44 5.12 -2.72 -3.50
C GLY A 44 6.36 -3.62 -3.58
N GLU A 45 7.35 -3.38 -2.73
CA GLU A 45 8.58 -4.18 -2.68
C GLU A 45 8.32 -5.61 -2.19
N VAL A 46 7.58 -5.76 -1.08
CA VAL A 46 7.22 -7.06 -0.50
C VAL A 46 6.36 -7.86 -1.47
N TYR A 47 5.41 -7.20 -2.14
CA TYR A 47 4.60 -7.85 -3.18
C TYR A 47 5.45 -8.39 -4.33
N PHE A 48 6.40 -7.59 -4.84
CA PHE A 48 7.29 -8.04 -5.91
C PHE A 48 8.21 -9.18 -5.45
N GLN A 49 8.72 -9.13 -4.22
CA GLN A 49 9.49 -10.23 -3.63
C GLN A 49 8.67 -11.52 -3.57
N ALA A 50 7.42 -11.45 -3.10
CA ALA A 50 6.52 -12.60 -3.02
C ALA A 50 6.22 -13.23 -4.39
N ILE A 51 6.02 -12.41 -5.44
CA ILE A 51 5.86 -12.92 -6.81
C ILE A 51 7.09 -13.73 -7.24
N ASN A 52 8.28 -13.18 -7.02
CA ASN A 52 9.51 -13.82 -7.47
C ASN A 52 9.82 -15.09 -6.67
N GLU A 53 9.60 -15.08 -5.35
CA GLU A 53 9.83 -16.25 -4.48
C GLU A 53 8.91 -17.42 -4.82
N HIS A 54 7.67 -17.12 -5.24
CA HIS A 54 6.68 -18.13 -5.64
C HIS A 54 6.62 -18.36 -7.16
N GLU A 55 7.50 -17.74 -7.95
CA GLU A 55 7.57 -17.83 -9.42
C GLU A 55 6.19 -17.63 -10.10
N LEU A 56 5.38 -16.71 -9.57
CA LEU A 56 4.02 -16.50 -10.05
C LEU A 56 4.01 -15.69 -11.35
N ASP A 57 3.46 -16.25 -12.42
CA ASP A 57 3.17 -15.53 -13.66
C ASP A 57 1.86 -14.74 -13.51
N VAL A 58 1.98 -13.57 -12.89
CA VAL A 58 0.88 -12.63 -12.66
C VAL A 58 0.46 -11.96 -13.98
N ILE A 59 -0.81 -12.09 -14.34
CA ILE A 59 -1.35 -11.58 -15.62
C ILE A 59 -2.19 -10.31 -15.48
N ALA A 60 -2.56 -9.93 -14.25
CA ALA A 60 -3.42 -8.79 -13.96
C ALA A 60 -2.84 -7.94 -12.83
N GLN A 61 -3.32 -6.69 -12.71
CA GLN A 61 -2.97 -5.87 -11.56
C GLN A 61 -3.56 -6.48 -10.28
N PRO A 62 -2.80 -6.52 -9.17
CA PRO A 62 -3.29 -7.04 -7.91
C PRO A 62 -4.34 -6.11 -7.30
N GLN A 63 -5.29 -6.71 -6.61
CA GLN A 63 -6.17 -6.02 -5.69
C GLN A 63 -5.55 -6.07 -4.30
N LEU A 64 -5.07 -4.91 -3.83
CA LEU A 64 -4.41 -4.75 -2.53
C LEU A 64 -5.42 -4.25 -1.50
N GLU A 65 -5.52 -4.94 -0.39
CA GLU A 65 -6.35 -4.56 0.75
C GLU A 65 -5.51 -4.52 2.04
N LEU A 66 -5.58 -3.40 2.76
CA LEU A 66 -4.86 -3.24 4.01
C LEU A 66 -5.73 -3.76 5.17
N ILE A 67 -5.33 -4.87 5.80
CA ILE A 67 -6.09 -5.51 6.88
C ILE A 67 -5.81 -4.83 8.22
N ALA A 68 -4.55 -4.43 8.47
CA ALA A 68 -4.15 -3.86 9.76
C ALA A 68 -2.90 -2.98 9.66
N GLY A 69 -2.69 -2.18 10.71
CA GLY A 69 -1.43 -1.49 10.98
C GLY A 69 -1.25 -0.11 10.34
N GLN A 70 -2.34 0.49 9.85
CA GLN A 70 -2.36 1.79 9.17
C GLN A 70 -1.84 2.92 10.07
N GLU A 71 -2.28 2.97 11.33
CA GLU A 71 -1.91 4.03 12.28
C GLU A 71 -0.75 3.59 13.22
N SER A 72 -0.71 2.32 13.62
CA SER A 72 0.33 1.79 14.51
C SER A 72 0.44 0.27 14.47
N GLY A 73 1.50 -0.32 15.03
CA GLY A 73 1.66 -1.77 15.16
C GLY A 73 2.33 -2.45 13.96
N ALA A 74 2.16 -3.76 13.80
CA ALA A 74 2.56 -4.47 12.59
C ALA A 74 1.53 -4.21 11.48
N ALA A 75 1.98 -4.01 10.25
CA ALA A 75 1.08 -3.85 9.11
C ALA A 75 0.87 -5.18 8.39
N THR A 76 -0.39 -5.46 8.07
CA THR A 76 -0.80 -6.66 7.35
C THR A 76 -1.63 -6.21 6.16
N PHE A 77 -1.29 -6.72 4.99
CA PHE A 77 -2.03 -6.49 3.75
C PHE A 77 -2.27 -7.82 3.03
N GLU A 78 -3.34 -7.87 2.26
CA GLU A 78 -3.67 -8.98 1.39
C GLU A 78 -3.60 -8.52 -0.06
N ALA A 79 -3.03 -9.36 -0.91
CA ALA A 79 -2.87 -9.09 -2.33
C ALA A 79 -3.54 -10.23 -3.12
N THR A 80 -4.71 -9.94 -3.70
CA THR A 80 -5.41 -10.88 -4.56
C THR A 80 -5.00 -10.65 -6.00
N VAL A 81 -4.55 -11.71 -6.68
CA VAL A 81 -4.02 -11.59 -8.05
C VAL A 81 -4.40 -12.81 -8.89
N GLU A 82 -4.65 -12.58 -10.17
CA GLU A 82 -4.85 -13.64 -11.15
C GLU A 82 -3.50 -14.10 -11.71
N VAL A 83 -3.25 -15.41 -11.63
CA VAL A 83 -2.04 -16.06 -12.14
C VAL A 83 -2.37 -16.89 -13.36
N ARG A 84 -1.39 -17.03 -14.26
CA ARG A 84 -1.53 -17.92 -15.42
C ARG A 84 -1.76 -19.36 -14.93
N PRO A 85 -2.79 -20.07 -15.43
CA PRO A 85 -3.00 -21.46 -15.06
C PRO A 85 -1.90 -22.34 -15.65
N THR A 86 -1.39 -23.29 -14.86
CA THR A 86 -0.54 -24.37 -15.34
C THR A 86 -1.43 -25.43 -15.98
N ILE A 87 -1.32 -25.61 -17.31
CA ILE A 87 -2.03 -26.68 -18.01
C ILE A 87 -1.20 -27.96 -17.93
N GLU A 88 -1.64 -28.92 -17.12
CA GLU A 88 -1.11 -30.28 -17.16
C GLU A 88 -1.90 -31.12 -18.15
N TYR A 89 -1.26 -31.52 -19.25
CA TYR A 89 -1.86 -32.48 -20.19
C TYR A 89 -1.87 -33.87 -19.57
N LYS A 90 -3.05 -34.38 -19.24
CA LYS A 90 -3.22 -35.80 -18.89
C LYS A 90 -3.28 -36.59 -20.19
N ASP A 91 -2.23 -37.35 -20.49
CA ASP A 91 -2.16 -38.22 -21.66
C ASP A 91 -3.42 -39.08 -21.76
N ILE A 92 -4.24 -38.79 -22.77
CA ILE A 92 -5.40 -39.60 -23.10
C ILE A 92 -4.84 -40.80 -23.89
N LYS A 93 -4.54 -41.89 -23.19
CA LYS A 93 -4.24 -43.15 -23.86
C LYS A 93 -5.48 -43.63 -24.61
N THR A 94 -5.36 -43.68 -25.94
CA THR A 94 -6.29 -44.38 -26.84
C THR A 94 -6.15 -45.89 -26.65
#